data_AF-A0A4X2K8W8-F1
#
_entry.id   AF-A0A4X2K8W8-F1
#
_cell.length_a   1.000
_cell.length_b   1.000
_cell.length_c   1.000
_cell.angle_alpha   90.00
_cell.angle_beta   90.00
_cell.angle_gamma   90.00
#
_symmetry.space_group_name_H-M   'P 1'
#
loop_
_entity.id
_entity.type
_entity.pdbx_description
1 polymer ?
#
loop_
_entity_poly.entity_id
_entity_poly.type
_entity_poly.pdbx_seq_one_letter_code
_entity_poly.pdbx_strand_id
1 'polypeptide(L)'
;PPKILQLVFNSVTNCLGPRKFLHSGKLYKAKSNKELYGFLFNDFLLLTQIIKPLGSSGTDKVFSPKSNLQYKMYKTPIFLNEVLVKLPTDPSGDEPIFHISHIDRVYTLRAESINERTAWVQKIKAASEFYIETEKKKREKAYLVRSQRATGIGRLMVNIVEGIELKPCWSHGKSNPYCEVTMGSQCHITKTIQDTLNPKWNSNCQFFIKDLEQDVLCITVFERDQFSPDDFLGRTEIRVADIKKDQGSKGPVTKCLLLHEVPTGEIVVRLDLQLFDEP
;
A
#
# COMPACT_ATOMS: atom_id res chain seq x y z
N PRO A 1 4.43 -2.90 27.70
CA PRO A 1 5.56 -3.19 26.77
C PRO A 1 5.26 -2.64 25.36
N PRO A 2 6.15 -1.83 24.76
CA PRO A 2 5.98 -1.47 23.36
C PRO A 2 6.04 -2.76 22.54
N LYS A 3 5.00 -3.03 21.75
CA LYS A 3 4.98 -4.15 20.81
C LYS A 3 6.16 -3.95 19.87
N ILE A 4 7.20 -4.75 20.06
CA ILE A 4 8.26 -4.93 19.07
C ILE A 4 7.54 -5.47 17.84
N LEU A 5 7.60 -4.74 16.72
CA LEU A 5 7.12 -5.21 15.43
C LEU A 5 7.90 -6.49 15.09
N GLN A 6 7.29 -7.63 15.39
CA GLN A 6 7.79 -8.92 15.00
C GLN A 6 7.53 -9.03 13.50
N LEU A 7 8.54 -8.71 12.69
CA LEU A 7 8.49 -8.87 11.24
C LEU A 7 8.35 -10.36 10.91
N VAL A 8 7.11 -10.79 10.68
CA VAL A 8 6.78 -12.11 10.14
C VAL A 8 6.86 -12.00 8.61
N PHE A 9 7.85 -12.66 8.00
CA PHE A 9 8.12 -12.59 6.56
C PHE A 9 7.17 -13.44 5.69
N ASN A 10 6.11 -13.98 6.27
CA ASN A 10 5.07 -14.75 5.58
C ASN A 10 3.88 -13.87 5.11
N SER A 11 4.09 -12.56 5.03
CA SER A 11 3.04 -11.59 4.74
C SER A 11 2.68 -11.54 3.25
N VAL A 12 1.43 -11.25 2.94
CA VAL A 12 0.98 -10.87 1.60
C VAL A 12 1.32 -9.40 1.35
N THR A 13 1.52 -9.01 0.10
CA THR A 13 1.76 -7.62 -0.34
C THR A 13 0.52 -7.07 -1.04
N ASN A 14 0.27 -5.77 -0.95
CA ASN A 14 -0.85 -5.10 -1.62
C ASN A 14 -0.81 -5.24 -3.16
N CYS A 15 0.39 -5.34 -3.75
CA CYS A 15 0.57 -5.41 -5.20
C CYS A 15 0.85 -6.83 -5.72
N LEU A 16 1.84 -7.53 -5.16
CA LEU A 16 2.49 -8.68 -5.80
C LEU A 16 2.06 -10.05 -5.25
N GLY A 17 1.06 -10.10 -4.36
CA GLY A 17 0.69 -11.34 -3.67
C GLY A 17 1.70 -11.70 -2.58
N PRO A 18 2.03 -12.99 -2.35
CA PRO A 18 2.95 -13.39 -1.28
C PRO A 18 4.31 -12.70 -1.37
N ARG A 19 4.82 -12.20 -0.23
CA ARG A 19 6.17 -11.64 -0.14
C ARG A 19 7.20 -12.74 -0.38
N LYS A 20 8.17 -12.46 -1.25
CA LYS A 20 9.24 -13.38 -1.64
C LYS A 20 10.59 -12.77 -1.33
N PHE A 21 11.45 -13.54 -0.67
CA PHE A 21 12.84 -13.18 -0.47
C PHE A 21 13.64 -13.44 -1.77
N LEU A 22 14.41 -12.45 -2.23
CA LEU A 22 15.09 -12.48 -3.52
C LEU A 22 16.62 -12.49 -3.42
N HIS A 23 17.18 -11.75 -2.45
CA HIS A 23 18.62 -11.66 -2.25
C HIS A 23 18.98 -11.17 -0.85
N SER A 24 20.16 -11.55 -0.36
CA SER A 24 20.76 -10.87 0.78
C SER A 24 22.27 -10.91 0.71
N GLY A 25 22.92 -10.02 1.43
CA GLY A 25 24.37 -9.97 1.50
C GLY A 25 24.87 -8.74 2.22
N LYS A 26 26.17 -8.71 2.47
CA LYS A 26 26.83 -7.54 3.05
C LYS A 26 26.92 -6.42 2.03
N LEU A 27 26.68 -5.21 2.50
CA LEU A 27 26.79 -3.98 1.75
C LEU A 27 27.53 -2.96 2.60
N TYR A 28 28.30 -2.08 1.98
CA TYR A 28 29.03 -1.02 2.67
C TYR A 28 28.57 0.33 2.14
N LYS A 29 28.38 1.30 3.02
CA LYS A 29 28.23 2.69 2.56
C LYS A 29 29.53 3.15 1.94
N ALA A 30 29.53 3.53 0.66
CA ALA A 30 30.77 3.87 -0.05
C ALA A 30 31.58 4.98 0.65
N LYS A 31 30.91 6.04 1.14
CA LYS A 31 31.59 7.18 1.79
C LYS A 31 32.16 6.90 3.18
N SER A 32 31.53 6.02 3.96
CA SER A 32 31.87 5.84 5.39
C SER A 32 32.36 4.43 5.71
N ASN A 33 32.44 3.57 4.71
CA ASN A 33 32.70 2.13 4.81
C ASN A 33 31.85 1.40 5.87
N LYS A 34 30.68 1.94 6.23
CA LYS A 34 29.84 1.38 7.27
C LYS A 34 29.23 0.08 6.75
N GLU A 35 29.50 -1.03 7.44
CA GLU A 35 28.90 -2.33 7.15
C GLU A 35 27.40 -2.31 7.44
N LEU A 36 26.65 -2.80 6.47
CA LEU A 36 25.21 -3.02 6.50
C LEU A 36 24.95 -4.43 5.99
N TYR A 37 23.79 -4.97 6.35
CA TYR A 37 23.28 -6.19 5.75
C TYR A 37 21.97 -5.90 5.02
N GLY A 38 21.95 -6.19 3.72
CA GLY A 38 20.81 -5.96 2.84
C GLY A 38 19.94 -7.21 2.73
N PHE A 39 18.63 -7.03 2.78
CA PHE A 39 17.62 -8.05 2.46
C PHE A 39 16.69 -7.51 1.39
N LEU A 40 16.72 -8.11 0.20
CA LEU A 40 15.84 -7.78 -0.91
C LEU A 40 14.63 -8.71 -0.90
N PHE A 41 13.45 -8.11 -0.84
CA PHE A 41 12.18 -8.76 -1.11
C PHE A 41 11.63 -8.30 -2.46
N ASN A 42 10.54 -8.91 -2.91
CA ASN A 42 9.90 -8.54 -4.18
C ASN A 42 9.24 -7.15 -4.15
N ASP A 43 9.07 -6.53 -2.99
CA ASP A 43 8.39 -5.25 -2.81
C ASP A 43 9.26 -4.15 -2.15
N PHE A 44 10.25 -4.50 -1.34
CA PHE A 44 11.21 -3.54 -0.77
C PHE A 44 12.63 -4.09 -0.59
N LEU A 45 13.58 -3.17 -0.43
CA LEU A 45 14.93 -3.43 0.06
C LEU A 45 15.08 -2.94 1.50
N LEU A 46 15.41 -3.86 2.40
CA LEU A 46 15.68 -3.57 3.81
C LEU A 46 17.18 -3.53 4.08
N LEU A 47 17.66 -2.40 4.61
CA LEU A 47 19.04 -2.24 5.07
C LEU A 47 19.08 -2.33 6.60
N THR A 48 19.96 -3.17 7.12
CA THR A 48 20.07 -3.43 8.56
C THR A 48 21.51 -3.28 9.06
N GLN A 49 21.66 -3.18 10.37
CA GLN A 49 22.93 -3.30 11.09
C GLN A 49 22.84 -4.51 12.01
N ILE A 50 23.92 -5.26 12.10
CA ILE A 50 24.04 -6.35 13.06
C ILE A 50 24.28 -5.74 14.44
N ILE A 51 23.44 -6.11 15.41
CA ILE A 51 23.68 -5.89 16.83
C ILE A 51 24.51 -7.08 17.30
N LYS A 52 25.82 -6.90 17.42
CA LYS A 52 26.70 -7.95 17.97
C LYS A 52 26.54 -8.00 19.50
N PRO A 53 26.23 -9.16 20.10
CA PRO A 53 26.36 -9.35 21.53
C PRO A 53 27.81 -9.10 21.96
N LEU A 54 28.01 -8.52 23.14
CA LEU A 54 29.35 -8.27 23.71
C LEU A 54 30.13 -9.61 23.75
N GLY A 55 31.27 -9.70 23.06
CA GLY A 55 32.13 -10.89 23.05
C GLY A 55 32.00 -11.85 21.83
N SER A 56 31.14 -11.57 20.85
CA SER A 56 31.08 -12.40 19.63
C SER A 56 32.14 -11.98 18.59
N SER A 57 33.07 -12.90 18.28
CA SER A 57 34.14 -12.72 17.28
C SER A 57 33.95 -13.55 16.00
N GLY A 58 32.76 -14.15 15.80
CA GLY A 58 32.49 -15.07 14.68
C GLY A 58 31.97 -14.39 13.41
N THR A 59 32.34 -14.94 12.24
CA THR A 59 31.69 -14.67 10.95
C THR A 59 30.41 -15.51 10.86
N ASP A 60 29.38 -15.12 11.61
CA ASP A 60 28.12 -15.86 11.63
C ASP A 60 27.42 -15.77 10.26
N LYS A 61 27.13 -16.93 9.67
CA LYS A 61 26.34 -17.03 8.44
C LYS A 61 24.89 -16.64 8.73
N VAL A 62 24.32 -15.79 7.88
CA VAL A 62 22.92 -15.37 7.97
C VAL A 62 22.01 -16.58 7.72
N PHE A 63 20.96 -16.70 8.53
CA PHE A 63 20.05 -17.86 8.60
C PHE A 63 20.67 -19.18 9.09
N SER A 64 21.85 -19.14 9.72
CA SER A 64 22.33 -20.31 10.46
C SER A 64 21.40 -20.61 11.64
N PRO A 65 20.94 -21.86 11.84
CA PRO A 65 20.15 -22.24 13.01
C PRO A 65 20.84 -21.97 14.35
N LYS A 66 22.16 -21.75 14.32
CA LYS A 66 23.00 -21.49 15.49
C LYS A 66 23.32 -20.01 15.70
N SER A 67 22.88 -19.11 14.82
CA SER A 67 23.21 -17.69 14.93
C SER A 67 22.11 -16.90 15.64
N ASN A 68 22.45 -16.28 16.78
CA ASN A 68 21.58 -15.37 17.53
C ASN A 68 21.73 -13.91 17.04
N LEU A 69 21.98 -13.72 15.73
CA LEU A 69 22.21 -12.40 15.17
C LEU A 69 20.93 -11.58 15.23
N GLN A 70 20.98 -10.48 15.98
CA GLN A 70 19.92 -9.49 15.98
C GLN A 70 20.22 -8.42 14.94
N TYR A 71 19.23 -8.08 14.13
CA TYR A 71 19.34 -7.04 13.12
C TYR A 71 18.52 -5.82 13.55
N LYS A 72 19.17 -4.66 13.58
CA LYS A 72 18.50 -3.37 13.71
C LYS A 72 18.27 -2.79 12.33
N MET A 73 17.05 -2.37 12.04
CA MET A 73 16.76 -1.59 10.83
C MET A 73 17.64 -0.33 10.82
N TYR A 74 18.39 -0.11 9.73
CA TYR A 74 19.24 1.07 9.61
C TYR A 74 18.42 2.31 9.25
N LYS A 75 17.50 2.15 8.31
CA LYS A 75 16.58 3.17 7.83
C LYS A 75 15.28 2.51 7.41
N THR A 76 14.23 3.31 7.24
CA THR A 76 12.99 2.88 6.61
C THR A 76 13.29 2.09 5.33
N PRO A 77 12.62 0.95 5.08
CA PRO A 77 12.82 0.17 3.87
C PRO A 77 12.63 1.02 2.60
N ILE A 78 13.33 0.62 1.55
CA ILE A 78 13.32 1.29 0.25
C ILE A 78 12.34 0.54 -0.65
N PHE A 79 11.23 1.16 -1.04
CA PHE A 79 10.19 0.49 -1.82
C PHE A 79 10.52 0.41 -3.29
N LEU A 80 10.26 -0.74 -3.91
CA LEU A 80 10.70 -1.00 -5.27
C LEU A 80 9.83 -0.33 -6.34
N ASN A 81 8.65 0.18 -5.99
CA ASN A 81 7.78 0.94 -6.89
C ASN A 81 8.31 2.36 -7.19
N GLU A 82 9.27 2.84 -6.39
CA GLU A 82 9.86 4.19 -6.50
C GLU A 82 11.40 4.13 -6.53
N VAL A 83 11.98 3.00 -6.94
CA VAL A 83 13.43 2.79 -7.01
C VAL A 83 13.95 2.95 -8.43
N LEU A 84 15.08 3.65 -8.55
CA LEU A 84 15.93 3.62 -9.74
C LEU A 84 17.35 3.21 -9.36
N VAL A 85 17.82 2.11 -9.93
CA VAL A 85 19.19 1.63 -9.72
C VAL A 85 20.06 2.03 -10.89
N LYS A 86 21.22 2.62 -10.59
CA LYS A 86 22.21 3.04 -11.58
C LYS A 86 23.59 2.48 -11.24
N LEU A 87 24.29 2.02 -12.27
CA LEU A 87 25.73 1.83 -12.18
C LEU A 87 26.42 3.20 -12.12
N PRO A 88 27.65 3.28 -11.57
CA PRO A 88 28.49 4.45 -11.71
C PRO A 88 28.69 4.82 -13.20
N THR A 89 29.01 6.08 -13.47
CA THR A 89 29.30 6.59 -14.83
C THR A 89 30.41 5.81 -15.53
N ASP A 90 31.31 5.20 -14.75
CA ASP A 90 32.31 4.22 -15.22
C ASP A 90 32.05 2.84 -14.59
N PRO A 91 31.31 1.94 -15.27
CA PRO A 91 31.03 0.59 -14.78
C PRO A 91 32.25 -0.35 -14.75
N SER A 92 33.33 0.03 -15.46
CA SER A 92 34.59 -0.68 -15.61
C SER A 92 35.56 -0.45 -14.45
N GLY A 93 35.27 0.51 -13.56
CA GLY A 93 36.08 0.72 -12.37
C GLY A 93 36.14 -0.52 -11.48
N ASP A 94 37.29 -0.76 -10.85
CA ASP A 94 37.56 -1.91 -9.98
C ASP A 94 36.69 -1.96 -8.72
N GLU A 95 36.00 -0.85 -8.38
CA GLU A 95 35.18 -0.78 -7.19
C GLU A 95 33.75 -1.32 -7.43
N PRO A 96 33.25 -2.24 -6.59
CA PRO A 96 31.92 -2.84 -6.71
C PRO A 96 30.80 -1.92 -6.19
N ILE A 97 30.76 -0.67 -6.66
CA ILE A 97 29.80 0.37 -6.23
C ILE A 97 28.58 0.43 -7.14
N PHE A 98 27.41 0.71 -6.57
CA PHE A 98 26.18 1.03 -7.28
C PHE A 98 25.35 2.08 -6.52
N HIS A 99 24.41 2.70 -7.24
CA HIS A 99 23.56 3.76 -6.73
C HIS A 99 22.10 3.33 -6.73
N ILE A 100 21.39 3.58 -5.64
CA ILE A 100 19.93 3.45 -5.54
C ILE A 100 19.37 4.85 -5.32
N SER A 101 18.52 5.32 -6.21
CA SER A 101 17.70 6.52 -6.00
C SER A 101 16.30 6.08 -5.58
N HIS A 102 15.76 6.69 -4.52
CA HIS A 102 14.41 6.44 -4.03
C HIS A 102 13.82 7.73 -3.46
N ILE A 103 12.77 8.23 -4.10
CA ILE A 103 12.18 9.55 -3.82
C ILE A 103 13.31 10.61 -3.85
N ASP A 104 13.51 11.35 -2.76
CA ASP A 104 14.51 12.43 -2.67
C ASP A 104 15.86 11.96 -2.11
N ARG A 105 16.13 10.64 -2.09
CA ARG A 105 17.34 10.06 -1.48
C ARG A 105 18.14 9.24 -2.46
N VAL A 106 19.46 9.43 -2.44
CA VAL A 106 20.42 8.61 -3.18
C VAL A 106 21.30 7.84 -2.20
N TYR A 107 21.37 6.53 -2.37
CA TYR A 107 22.21 5.61 -1.62
C TYR A 107 23.37 5.16 -2.51
N THR A 108 24.61 5.45 -2.11
CA THR A 108 25.81 4.91 -2.74
C THR A 108 26.32 3.74 -1.91
N LEU A 109 26.19 2.53 -2.46
CA LEU A 109 26.49 1.27 -1.79
C LEU A 109 27.60 0.52 -2.52
N ARG A 110 28.46 -0.16 -1.76
CA ARG A 110 29.54 -1.01 -2.26
C ARG A 110 29.26 -2.45 -1.86
N ALA A 111 29.28 -3.37 -2.82
CA ALA A 111 29.15 -4.80 -2.59
C ALA A 111 30.52 -5.45 -2.26
N GLU A 112 30.52 -6.73 -1.91
CA GLU A 112 31.77 -7.47 -1.60
C GLU A 112 32.61 -7.78 -2.84
N SER A 113 31.97 -7.88 -4.02
CA SER A 113 32.63 -8.17 -5.29
C SER A 113 31.87 -7.55 -6.46
N ILE A 114 32.51 -7.48 -7.63
CA ILE A 114 31.87 -7.02 -8.88
C ILE A 114 30.69 -7.92 -9.26
N ASN A 115 30.79 -9.23 -8.99
CA ASN A 115 29.71 -10.19 -9.21
C ASN A 115 28.52 -9.89 -8.30
N GLU A 116 28.76 -9.64 -7.01
CA GLU A 116 27.70 -9.26 -6.07
C GLU A 116 27.08 -7.90 -6.43
N ARG A 117 27.88 -6.90 -6.82
CA ARG A 117 27.35 -5.62 -7.35
C ARG A 117 26.38 -5.88 -8.50
N THR A 118 26.80 -6.71 -9.45
CA THR A 118 26.01 -7.04 -10.64
C THR A 118 24.72 -7.75 -10.26
N ALA A 119 24.79 -8.73 -9.35
CA ALA A 119 23.62 -9.43 -8.83
C ALA A 119 22.64 -8.49 -8.11
N TRP A 120 23.13 -7.60 -7.24
CA TRP A 120 22.30 -6.59 -6.57
C TRP A 120 21.59 -5.69 -7.57
N VAL A 121 22.32 -5.13 -8.54
CA VAL A 121 21.75 -4.24 -9.55
C VAL A 121 20.69 -4.94 -10.39
N GLN A 122 20.99 -6.13 -10.91
CA GLN A 122 20.06 -6.88 -11.74
C GLN A 122 18.80 -7.29 -10.98
N LYS A 123 18.95 -7.81 -9.76
CA LYS A 123 17.80 -8.28 -8.95
C LYS A 123 16.91 -7.13 -8.50
N ILE A 124 17.48 -6.00 -8.04
CA ILE A 124 16.68 -4.84 -7.64
C ILE A 124 15.95 -4.28 -8.87
N LYS A 125 16.64 -4.14 -10.02
CA LYS A 125 16.04 -3.66 -11.26
C LYS A 125 14.88 -4.58 -11.71
N ALA A 126 15.11 -5.88 -11.80
CA ALA A 126 14.08 -6.84 -12.21
C ALA A 126 12.87 -6.84 -11.25
N ALA A 127 13.10 -6.76 -9.93
CA ALA A 127 12.03 -6.71 -8.95
C ALA A 127 11.23 -5.40 -9.02
N SER A 128 11.90 -4.26 -9.22
CA SER A 128 11.27 -2.95 -9.43
C SER A 128 10.43 -2.92 -10.70
N GLU A 129 10.98 -3.39 -11.82
CA GLU A 129 10.25 -3.49 -13.11
C GLU A 129 9.02 -4.39 -12.99
N PHE A 130 9.18 -5.56 -12.36
CA PHE A 130 8.05 -6.47 -12.11
C PHE A 130 6.97 -5.81 -11.25
N TYR A 131 7.36 -5.04 -10.23
CA TYR A 131 6.41 -4.31 -9.40
C TYR A 131 5.61 -3.32 -10.24
N ILE A 132 6.30 -2.44 -10.96
CA ILE A 132 5.70 -1.35 -11.74
C ILE A 132 4.77 -1.93 -12.82
N GLU A 133 5.19 -2.99 -13.52
CA GLU A 133 4.39 -3.64 -14.55
C GLU A 133 3.13 -4.30 -13.95
N THR A 134 3.25 -4.94 -12.78
CA THR A 134 2.09 -5.53 -12.09
C THR A 134 1.08 -4.46 -11.67
N GLU A 135 1.57 -3.36 -11.11
CA GLU A 135 0.72 -2.24 -10.72
C GLU A 135 0.03 -1.60 -11.94
N LYS A 136 0.77 -1.42 -13.04
CA LYS A 136 0.24 -0.92 -14.31
C LYS A 136 -0.89 -1.82 -14.84
N LYS A 137 -0.68 -3.14 -14.89
CA LYS A 137 -1.72 -4.11 -15.31
C LYS A 137 -2.96 -4.05 -14.43
N LYS A 138 -2.80 -3.89 -13.11
CA LYS A 138 -3.93 -3.71 -12.18
C LYS A 138 -4.71 -2.44 -12.51
N ARG A 139 -4.02 -1.32 -12.76
CA ARG A 139 -4.65 -0.04 -13.14
C ARG A 139 -5.37 -0.13 -14.48
N GLU A 140 -4.76 -0.78 -15.48
CA GLU A 140 -5.38 -1.00 -16.80
C GLU A 140 -6.62 -1.88 -16.70
N LYS A 141 -6.58 -2.96 -15.93
CA LYS A 141 -7.75 -3.81 -15.67
C LYS A 141 -8.86 -3.01 -14.98
N ALA A 142 -8.53 -2.22 -13.97
CA ALA A 142 -9.50 -1.36 -13.29
C ALA A 142 -10.10 -0.30 -14.23
N TYR A 143 -9.28 0.30 -15.10
CA TYR A 143 -9.74 1.23 -16.13
C TYR A 143 -10.68 0.55 -17.13
N LEU A 144 -10.33 -0.63 -17.65
CA LEU A 144 -11.15 -1.37 -18.60
C LEU A 144 -12.51 -1.74 -18.01
N VAL A 145 -12.54 -2.15 -16.72
CA VAL A 145 -13.78 -2.43 -15.99
C VAL A 145 -14.63 -1.17 -15.84
N ARG A 146 -14.02 0.01 -15.63
CA ARG A 146 -14.72 1.30 -15.57
C ARG A 146 -15.17 1.82 -16.94
N SER A 147 -14.42 1.54 -18.01
CA SER A 147 -14.68 2.07 -19.35
C SER A 147 -15.68 1.25 -20.16
N GLN A 148 -16.01 0.03 -19.72
CA GLN A 148 -17.17 -0.68 -20.26
C GLN A 148 -18.38 0.23 -20.09
N ARG A 149 -19.03 0.60 -21.21
CA ARG A 149 -20.25 1.41 -21.21
C ARG A 149 -21.25 0.74 -20.29
N ALA A 150 -21.41 1.29 -19.10
CA ALA A 150 -22.42 0.80 -18.19
C ALA A 150 -23.77 1.29 -18.71
N THR A 151 -24.40 0.44 -19.50
CA THR A 151 -25.83 0.50 -19.74
C THR A 151 -26.53 0.37 -18.40
N GLY A 152 -27.45 1.27 -18.11
CA GLY A 152 -28.13 1.32 -16.83
C GLY A 152 -29.41 2.13 -16.93
N ILE A 153 -30.27 1.98 -15.93
CA ILE A 153 -31.54 2.70 -15.79
C ILE A 153 -31.36 4.05 -15.08
N GLY A 154 -30.13 4.40 -14.70
CA GLY A 154 -29.80 5.63 -14.01
C GLY A 154 -28.33 5.73 -13.61
N ARG A 155 -28.02 6.79 -12.87
CA ARG A 155 -26.72 7.04 -12.25
C ARG A 155 -26.89 7.45 -10.78
N LEU A 156 -25.94 7.04 -9.95
CA LEU A 156 -25.79 7.47 -8.57
C LEU A 156 -24.50 8.27 -8.44
N MET A 157 -24.62 9.56 -8.12
CA MET A 157 -23.49 10.40 -7.75
C MET A 157 -23.24 10.23 -6.25
N VAL A 158 -22.01 9.86 -5.90
CA VAL A 158 -21.58 9.63 -4.52
C VAL A 158 -20.47 10.60 -4.19
N ASN A 159 -20.62 11.33 -3.09
CA ASN A 159 -19.54 12.10 -2.47
C ASN A 159 -19.22 11.47 -1.11
N ILE A 160 -18.01 10.93 -1.00
CA ILE A 160 -17.44 10.48 0.27
C ILE A 160 -16.86 11.71 0.96
N VAL A 161 -17.56 12.22 1.96
CA VAL A 161 -17.25 13.49 2.62
C VAL A 161 -16.11 13.29 3.61
N GLU A 162 -16.39 12.56 4.69
CA GLU A 162 -15.47 12.36 5.80
C GLU A 162 -15.75 11.07 6.58
N GLY A 163 -14.75 10.61 7.32
CA GLY A 163 -14.89 9.60 8.35
C GLY A 163 -14.81 10.25 9.73
N ILE A 164 -15.49 9.67 10.71
CA ILE A 164 -15.56 10.19 12.08
C ILE A 164 -15.17 9.07 13.03
N GLU A 165 -14.26 9.35 13.97
CA GLU A 165 -13.82 8.45 15.04
C GLU A 165 -13.50 7.01 14.57
N LEU A 166 -12.79 6.91 13.45
CA LEU A 166 -12.36 5.62 12.90
C LEU A 166 -11.52 4.84 13.92
N LYS A 167 -11.59 3.50 13.83
CA LYS A 167 -10.74 2.60 14.62
C LYS A 167 -9.25 2.97 14.45
N PRO A 168 -8.51 3.21 15.55
CA PRO A 168 -7.07 3.43 15.48
C PRO A 168 -6.33 2.13 15.15
N CYS A 169 -5.41 2.18 14.17
CA CYS A 169 -4.62 1.01 13.78
C CYS A 169 -3.21 1.00 14.38
N TRP A 170 -2.59 2.18 14.49
CA TRP A 170 -1.19 2.29 14.91
C TRP A 170 -1.02 2.54 16.41
N SER A 171 0.16 2.21 16.93
CA SER A 171 0.52 2.36 18.36
C SER A 171 0.48 3.80 18.89
N HIS A 172 0.59 4.79 18.00
CA HIS A 172 0.46 6.21 18.33
C HIS A 172 -1.02 6.69 18.30
N GLY A 173 -1.97 5.78 18.10
CA GLY A 173 -3.40 6.04 18.21
C GLY A 173 -4.04 6.68 16.98
N LYS A 174 -3.39 6.65 15.81
CA LYS A 174 -3.95 7.18 14.56
C LYS A 174 -3.91 6.15 13.43
N SER A 175 -4.42 6.55 12.26
CA SER A 175 -4.60 5.74 11.05
C SER A 175 -4.31 6.60 9.81
N ASN A 176 -4.00 5.97 8.68
CA ASN A 176 -3.91 6.55 7.34
C ASN A 176 -5.06 6.01 6.47
N PRO A 177 -6.30 6.45 6.69
CA PRO A 177 -7.48 5.82 6.10
C PRO A 177 -7.71 6.22 4.64
N TYR A 178 -8.22 5.27 3.86
CA TYR A 178 -8.85 5.49 2.55
C TYR A 178 -10.14 4.67 2.44
N CYS A 179 -11.02 5.05 1.51
CA CYS A 179 -12.28 4.33 1.25
C CYS A 179 -12.24 3.65 -0.11
N GLU A 180 -12.69 2.40 -0.13
CA GLU A 180 -13.12 1.70 -1.34
C GLU A 180 -14.65 1.72 -1.40
N VAL A 181 -15.19 2.19 -2.52
CA VAL A 181 -16.63 2.29 -2.78
C VAL A 181 -16.96 1.41 -3.98
N THR A 182 -17.83 0.43 -3.79
CA THR A 182 -18.16 -0.55 -4.83
C THR A 182 -19.67 -0.67 -5.04
N MET A 183 -20.04 -1.02 -6.27
CA MET A 183 -21.41 -1.37 -6.64
C MET A 183 -21.36 -2.37 -7.80
N GLY A 184 -21.60 -3.64 -7.51
CA GLY A 184 -21.34 -4.74 -8.44
C GLY A 184 -19.87 -4.76 -8.89
N SER A 185 -19.62 -4.66 -10.20
CA SER A 185 -18.27 -4.62 -10.77
C SER A 185 -17.62 -3.24 -10.76
N GLN A 186 -18.34 -2.19 -10.39
CA GLN A 186 -17.84 -0.81 -10.38
C GLN A 186 -17.13 -0.54 -9.06
N CYS A 187 -15.97 0.13 -9.10
CA CYS A 187 -15.17 0.43 -7.93
C CYS A 187 -14.51 1.82 -8.03
N HIS A 188 -14.56 2.57 -6.94
CA HIS A 188 -13.86 3.83 -6.73
C HIS A 188 -13.01 3.76 -5.46
N ILE A 189 -11.79 4.30 -5.49
CA ILE A 189 -10.89 4.33 -4.33
C ILE A 189 -10.51 5.79 -4.07
N THR A 190 -10.69 6.26 -2.83
CA THR A 190 -10.32 7.63 -2.43
C THR A 190 -8.81 7.77 -2.19
N LYS A 191 -8.33 9.01 -2.08
CA LYS A 191 -6.96 9.24 -1.62
C LYS A 191 -6.82 8.82 -0.16
N THR A 192 -5.65 8.30 0.21
CA THR A 192 -5.29 8.10 1.60
C THR A 192 -5.05 9.46 2.28
N ILE A 193 -5.68 9.68 3.43
CA ILE A 193 -5.38 10.83 4.31
C ILE A 193 -4.48 10.32 5.44
N GLN A 194 -3.40 11.02 5.74
CA GLN A 194 -2.39 10.57 6.69
C GLN A 194 -2.76 10.98 8.13
N ASP A 195 -2.38 10.14 9.09
CA ASP A 195 -2.28 10.47 10.52
C ASP A 195 -3.55 11.08 11.14
N THR A 196 -4.71 10.49 10.86
CA THR A 196 -6.01 10.96 11.36
C THR A 196 -7.04 9.84 11.53
N LEU A 197 -7.90 9.97 12.53
CA LEU A 197 -9.12 9.17 12.70
C LEU A 197 -10.37 9.88 12.17
N ASN A 198 -10.21 11.13 11.71
CA ASN A 198 -11.28 11.97 11.17
C ASN A 198 -10.89 12.50 9.77
N PRO A 199 -10.70 11.62 8.78
CA PRO A 199 -10.26 12.01 7.45
C PRO A 199 -11.35 12.76 6.68
N LYS A 200 -10.97 13.83 5.98
CA LYS A 200 -11.85 14.54 5.04
C LYS A 200 -11.44 14.23 3.61
N TRP A 201 -12.15 13.32 2.95
CA TRP A 201 -11.82 12.89 1.59
C TRP A 201 -12.39 13.82 0.53
N ASN A 202 -13.62 14.31 0.72
CA ASN A 202 -14.37 15.09 -0.27
C ASN A 202 -14.26 14.53 -1.69
N SER A 203 -14.37 13.20 -1.81
CA SER A 203 -14.12 12.48 -3.06
C SER A 203 -15.43 12.17 -3.77
N ASN A 204 -15.59 12.71 -4.99
CA ASN A 204 -16.73 12.43 -5.85
C ASN A 204 -16.48 11.21 -6.74
N CYS A 205 -17.50 10.37 -6.91
CA CYS A 205 -17.54 9.29 -7.88
C CYS A 205 -18.96 9.09 -8.41
N GLN A 206 -19.07 8.39 -9.54
CA GLN A 206 -20.34 8.07 -10.19
C GLN A 206 -20.42 6.57 -10.40
N PHE A 207 -21.60 6.01 -10.15
CA PHE A 207 -21.95 4.64 -10.45
C PHE A 207 -23.18 4.60 -11.35
N PHE A 208 -23.20 3.67 -12.29
CA PHE A 208 -24.39 3.41 -13.12
C PHE A 208 -25.26 2.33 -12.48
N ILE A 209 -26.55 2.60 -12.37
CA ILE A 209 -27.53 1.69 -11.79
C ILE A 209 -27.97 0.70 -12.86
N LYS A 210 -27.80 -0.59 -12.61
CA LYS A 210 -28.31 -1.67 -13.46
C LYS A 210 -29.69 -2.12 -13.01
N ASP A 211 -29.87 -2.27 -11.71
CA ASP A 211 -31.12 -2.76 -11.10
C ASP A 211 -31.35 -2.00 -9.78
N LEU A 212 -32.45 -1.24 -9.72
CA LEU A 212 -32.78 -0.40 -8.57
C LEU A 212 -32.97 -1.22 -7.27
N GLU A 213 -33.52 -2.42 -7.39
CA GLU A 213 -33.90 -3.26 -6.24
C GLU A 213 -32.71 -4.11 -5.77
N GLN A 214 -31.83 -4.51 -6.68
CA GLN A 214 -30.71 -5.40 -6.39
C GLN A 214 -29.38 -4.69 -6.16
N ASP A 215 -29.16 -3.51 -6.74
CA ASP A 215 -27.89 -2.81 -6.58
C ASP A 215 -27.71 -2.33 -5.13
N VAL A 216 -26.51 -2.58 -4.60
CA VAL A 216 -26.09 -2.20 -3.26
C VAL A 216 -24.77 -1.43 -3.37
N LEU A 217 -24.75 -0.23 -2.81
CA LEU A 217 -23.54 0.56 -2.63
C LEU A 217 -22.83 0.08 -1.37
N CYS A 218 -21.64 -0.49 -1.53
CA CYS A 218 -20.79 -0.90 -0.43
C CYS A 218 -19.67 0.13 -0.25
N ILE A 219 -19.43 0.54 0.99
CA ILE A 219 -18.31 1.43 1.34
C ILE A 219 -17.49 0.75 2.42
N THR A 220 -16.21 0.51 2.12
CA THR A 220 -15.26 -0.11 3.05
C THR A 220 -14.11 0.84 3.30
N VAL A 221 -13.75 1.03 4.57
CA VAL A 221 -12.63 1.87 4.99
C VAL A 221 -11.46 0.99 5.36
N PHE A 222 -10.27 1.36 4.90
CA PHE A 222 -9.04 0.62 5.10
C PHE A 222 -7.93 1.53 5.60
N GLU A 223 -7.04 0.98 6.42
CA GLU A 223 -5.75 1.55 6.78
C GLU A 223 -4.76 1.28 5.67
N ARG A 224 -4.17 2.33 5.09
CA ARG A 224 -3.09 2.14 4.13
C ARG A 224 -1.82 1.67 4.86
N ASP A 225 -1.46 0.42 4.66
CA ASP A 225 -0.17 -0.14 5.11
C ASP A 225 0.77 -0.28 3.90
N GLN A 226 2.04 0.03 4.13
CA GLN A 226 3.09 -0.09 3.12
C GLN A 226 3.73 -1.48 3.14
N PHE A 227 3.71 -2.18 4.28
CA PHE A 227 4.42 -3.44 4.52
C PHE A 227 3.50 -4.64 4.73
N SER A 228 2.21 -4.44 4.95
CA SER A 228 1.24 -5.51 5.10
C SER A 228 0.04 -5.24 4.20
N PRO A 229 -0.85 -6.23 4.03
CA PRO A 229 -2.19 -5.95 3.52
C PRO A 229 -2.84 -4.86 4.36
N ASP A 230 -3.57 -3.97 3.70
CA ASP A 230 -4.27 -2.88 4.35
C ASP A 230 -5.25 -3.40 5.43
N ASP A 231 -5.18 -2.85 6.64
CA ASP A 231 -6.03 -3.28 7.75
C ASP A 231 -7.46 -2.77 7.57
N PHE A 232 -8.43 -3.62 7.90
CA PHE A 232 -9.85 -3.27 7.83
C PHE A 232 -10.26 -2.31 8.95
N LEU A 233 -10.87 -1.18 8.57
CA LEU A 233 -11.36 -0.13 9.47
C LEU A 233 -12.89 0.00 9.48
N GLY A 234 -13.60 -0.94 8.84
CA GLY A 234 -15.06 -1.03 8.91
C GLY A 234 -15.73 -0.89 7.55
N ARG A 235 -17.00 -1.30 7.47
CA ARG A 235 -17.80 -1.21 6.25
C ARG A 235 -19.25 -0.85 6.51
N THR A 236 -19.90 -0.25 5.53
CA THR A 236 -21.35 -0.06 5.50
C THR A 236 -21.88 -0.35 4.10
N GLU A 237 -23.16 -0.70 4.02
CA GLU A 237 -23.84 -1.03 2.77
C GLU A 237 -25.17 -0.27 2.71
N ILE A 238 -25.56 0.19 1.52
CA ILE A 238 -26.81 0.93 1.29
C ILE A 238 -27.46 0.40 0.02
N ARG A 239 -28.70 -0.07 0.10
CA ARG A 239 -29.44 -0.47 -1.11
C ARG A 239 -29.82 0.77 -1.91
N VAL A 240 -29.73 0.72 -3.23
CA VAL A 240 -30.11 1.86 -4.08
C VAL A 240 -31.60 2.17 -3.95
N ALA A 241 -32.46 1.16 -3.75
CA ALA A 241 -33.87 1.34 -3.42
C ALA A 241 -34.11 2.21 -2.17
N ASP A 242 -33.30 2.03 -1.11
CA ASP A 242 -33.40 2.83 0.12
C ASP A 242 -32.99 4.29 -0.14
N ILE A 243 -31.96 4.50 -0.97
CA ILE A 243 -31.54 5.84 -1.41
C ILE A 243 -32.69 6.54 -2.15
N LYS A 244 -33.36 5.84 -3.07
CA LYS A 244 -34.52 6.39 -3.81
C LYS A 244 -35.63 6.83 -2.85
N LYS A 245 -35.95 5.97 -1.89
CA LYS A 245 -37.00 6.23 -0.89
C LYS A 245 -36.66 7.46 -0.03
N ASP A 246 -35.42 7.57 0.43
CA ASP A 246 -34.98 8.66 1.29
C ASP A 246 -34.83 9.99 0.55
N GLN A 247 -34.42 9.94 -0.72
CA GLN A 247 -34.29 11.11 -1.60
C GLN A 247 -35.66 11.72 -1.91
N GLY A 248 -36.62 10.89 -2.34
CA GLY A 248 -37.92 11.37 -2.83
C GLY A 248 -37.74 12.54 -3.81
N SER A 249 -38.48 13.64 -3.60
CA SER A 249 -38.35 14.87 -4.40
C SER A 249 -37.44 15.94 -3.78
N LYS A 250 -36.66 15.60 -2.74
CA LYS A 250 -35.94 16.57 -1.89
C LYS A 250 -34.50 16.84 -2.35
N GLY A 251 -34.08 16.25 -3.47
CA GLY A 251 -32.71 16.36 -3.99
C GLY A 251 -31.71 15.49 -3.21
N PRO A 252 -30.40 15.77 -3.33
CA PRO A 252 -29.35 14.91 -2.78
C PRO A 252 -29.47 14.68 -1.27
N VAL A 253 -29.31 13.43 -0.82
CA VAL A 253 -29.39 13.04 0.60
C VAL A 253 -28.00 12.96 1.20
N THR A 254 -27.83 13.48 2.42
CA THR A 254 -26.62 13.27 3.22
C THR A 254 -26.92 12.29 4.34
N LYS A 255 -26.07 11.27 4.50
CA LYS A 255 -26.19 10.25 5.53
C LYS A 255 -24.90 10.19 6.35
N CYS A 256 -25.04 10.09 7.67
CA CYS A 256 -23.98 9.61 8.56
C CYS A 256 -24.28 8.14 8.86
N LEU A 257 -23.34 7.25 8.54
CA LEU A 257 -23.53 5.80 8.63
C LEU A 257 -22.51 5.19 9.56
N LEU A 258 -22.95 4.30 10.44
CA LEU A 258 -22.07 3.51 11.29
C LEU A 258 -21.26 2.53 10.43
N LEU A 259 -19.98 2.39 10.75
CA LEU A 259 -19.15 1.34 10.18
C LEU A 259 -19.29 0.06 11.01
N HIS A 260 -19.68 -1.01 10.35
CA HIS A 260 -19.88 -2.33 10.94
C HIS A 260 -18.57 -3.14 10.97
N GLU A 261 -18.58 -4.20 11.80
CA GLU A 261 -17.45 -5.14 12.02
C GLU A 261 -16.21 -4.48 12.63
N VAL A 262 -16.38 -3.29 13.19
CA VAL A 262 -15.39 -2.54 13.96
C VAL A 262 -16.04 -1.92 15.19
N PRO A 263 -15.26 -1.64 16.26
CA PRO A 263 -15.82 -1.10 17.50
C PRO A 263 -16.23 0.38 17.41
N THR A 264 -15.62 1.15 16.51
CA THR A 264 -15.87 2.57 16.32
C THR A 264 -15.77 2.94 14.85
N GLY A 265 -16.39 4.06 14.48
CA GLY A 265 -16.27 4.66 13.16
C GLY A 265 -17.61 4.96 12.53
N GLU A 266 -17.73 6.16 11.98
CA GLU A 266 -18.83 6.56 11.12
C GLU A 266 -18.28 7.12 9.80
N ILE A 267 -19.12 7.14 8.78
CA ILE A 267 -18.82 7.74 7.48
C ILE A 267 -19.96 8.63 7.03
N VAL A 268 -19.61 9.85 6.60
CA VAL A 268 -20.53 10.82 6.04
C VAL A 268 -20.47 10.74 4.52
N VAL A 269 -21.62 10.50 3.91
CA VAL A 269 -21.76 10.42 2.45
C VAL A 269 -22.92 11.27 1.97
N ARG A 270 -22.73 11.91 0.81
CA ARG A 270 -23.80 12.57 0.07
C ARG A 270 -24.11 11.79 -1.20
N LEU A 271 -25.38 11.51 -1.42
CA LEU A 271 -25.90 10.61 -2.44
C LEU A 271 -26.92 11.35 -3.29
N ASP A 272 -26.80 11.26 -4.60
CA ASP A 272 -27.77 11.81 -5.55
C ASP A 272 -28.06 10.80 -6.65
N LEU A 273 -29.23 10.16 -6.54
CA LEU A 273 -29.73 9.19 -7.50
C LEU A 273 -30.52 9.90 -8.60
N GLN A 274 -30.19 9.58 -9.84
CA GLN A 274 -30.85 10.12 -11.03
C GLN A 274 -31.19 8.96 -11.97
N LEU A 275 -32.47 8.66 -12.12
CA LEU A 275 -32.95 7.65 -13.06
C LEU A 275 -33.10 8.28 -14.46
N PHE A 276 -32.78 7.53 -15.51
CA PHE A 276 -32.83 8.04 -16.89
C PHE A 276 -34.26 8.11 -17.45
N ASP A 277 -35.17 7.33 -16.88
CA ASP A 277 -36.56 7.19 -17.36
C ASP A 277 -37.60 7.92 -16.49
N GLU A 278 -37.20 8.88 -15.65
CA GLU A 278 -38.16 9.74 -14.96
C GLU A 278 -38.53 10.95 -15.85
N PRO A 279 -39.80 11.06 -16.32
CA PRO A 279 -40.28 12.17 -17.16
C PRO A 279 -40.36 13.51 -16.41
#